data_AF-A0A0A0LPX9-F1
#
_entry.id   AF-A0A0A0LPX9-F1
#
_cell.length_a   1.000
_cell.length_b   1.000
_cell.length_c   1.000
_cell.angle_alpha   90.00
_cell.angle_beta   90.00
_cell.angle_gamma   90.00
#
_symmetry.space_group_name_H-M   'P 1'
#
loop_
_entity.id
_entity.type
_entity.pdbx_description
1 polymer ?
#
loop_
_entity_poly.entity_id
_entity_poly.type
_entity_poly.pdbx_seq_one_letter_code
_entity_poly.pdbx_strand_id
1 'polypeptide(L)'
;MGGDHKAITLEEIKNEAVDLEHIPIEEVFEQLKCTREGLTSEEGAHRLQVFGPNKLEEKKESKLLKFLGFMWNPLSWVMEAAALMAIVLANGGGRPPDWQDFVGIIALLFINSTISFIEENNAGNAAAALMAGLAPKTKNPSDEVFSGSTCKQGEIEAVVIATGVHTFFGKAAHLVDSTNQVGHFQKVLTARAGIREVHFLPFNPVDKRTALTYIDSNGTWHRVSKGAPEQILNLCNSREDVRRKVHAVIDKFAERGLRSLGVARQEVHEKTKDSPGGPWQLVGLLPLFDPPRHDSAETIRRALNLGVNVKMITGDQLAIAKETGRRLGMGTNMYPSSSLLGQDKDESIASLPVDELIEKADGFAGVFPEHKYEIVKRLQERKHICGMTGDGVNDAPALKKADIGIAVADATDAARGASDIVLTEPGLSVIISAVLTSRAIFQRMKNYTIYAVSITIRIVFGFMFIALIWKFDFAPFMVLIIAILNDGTIMTISKDRVKPSPQPDSWKLKEIFGTGIVLGGYLALMTVLFFWAVKDTNFFSHCIYK
;
A
#
# COMPACT_ATOMS: atom_id res chain seq x y z
N MET A 1 -10.08 -2.68 54.98
CA MET A 1 -9.53 -3.97 54.51
C MET A 1 -8.38 -3.63 53.58
N GLY A 2 -7.15 -3.67 54.08
CA GLY A 2 -5.96 -3.47 53.26
C GLY A 2 -5.73 -4.73 52.44
N GLY A 3 -5.91 -4.65 51.13
CA GLY A 3 -5.47 -5.68 50.21
C GLY A 3 -3.97 -5.49 49.98
N ASP A 4 -3.20 -6.54 50.21
CA ASP A 4 -1.81 -6.65 49.76
C ASP A 4 -1.76 -6.43 48.24
N HIS A 5 -1.38 -5.24 47.80
CA HIS A 5 -0.96 -5.01 46.42
C HIS A 5 0.42 -5.68 46.25
N LYS A 6 0.42 -6.94 45.82
CA LYS A 6 1.64 -7.63 45.36
C LYS A 6 2.30 -6.77 44.29
N ALA A 7 3.55 -6.36 44.53
CA ALA A 7 4.35 -5.62 43.57
C ALA A 7 4.58 -6.49 42.32
N ILE A 8 3.91 -6.14 41.23
CA ILE A 8 4.02 -6.81 39.93
C ILE A 8 5.45 -6.64 39.39
N THR A 9 5.98 -7.70 38.79
CA THR A 9 7.34 -7.71 38.21
C THR A 9 7.33 -7.25 36.76
N LEU A 10 8.44 -6.66 36.29
CA LEU A 10 8.58 -6.21 34.89
C LEU A 10 8.45 -7.38 33.89
N GLU A 11 8.70 -8.61 34.32
CA GLU A 11 8.51 -9.83 33.52
C GLU A 11 7.03 -10.20 33.34
N GLU A 12 6.18 -9.95 34.35
CA GLU A 12 4.72 -10.14 34.23
C GLU A 12 4.09 -9.11 33.29
N ILE A 13 4.63 -7.88 33.25
CA ILE A 13 4.23 -6.85 32.29
C ILE A 13 4.63 -7.24 30.86
N LYS A 14 5.81 -7.84 30.67
CA LYS A 14 6.26 -8.35 29.36
C LYS A 14 5.33 -9.43 28.80
N ASN A 15 4.68 -10.21 29.65
CA ASN A 15 3.76 -11.28 29.24
C ASN A 15 2.32 -10.80 29.04
N GLU A 16 2.08 -9.49 28.93
CA GLU A 16 0.76 -8.87 28.71
C GLU A 16 -0.30 -9.28 29.75
N ALA A 17 0.13 -9.73 30.94
CA ALA A 17 -0.79 -10.18 32.00
C ALA A 17 -1.56 -9.03 32.67
N VAL A 18 -1.22 -7.78 32.32
CA VAL A 18 -1.76 -6.56 32.90
C VAL A 18 -2.20 -5.63 31.77
N ASP A 19 -3.48 -5.27 31.77
CA ASP A 19 -4.05 -4.32 30.83
C ASP A 19 -3.79 -2.88 31.31
N LEU A 20 -2.75 -2.27 30.75
CA LEU A 20 -2.31 -0.92 31.08
C LEU A 20 -3.17 0.17 30.40
N GLU A 21 -4.03 -0.18 29.43
CA GLU A 21 -4.79 0.80 28.65
C GLU A 21 -6.02 1.33 29.40
N HIS A 22 -6.56 0.55 30.35
CA HIS A 22 -7.82 0.84 31.03
C HIS A 22 -7.67 1.27 32.50
N ILE A 23 -6.44 1.38 33.00
CA ILE A 23 -6.16 1.75 34.40
C ILE A 23 -5.82 3.25 34.55
N PRO A 24 -6.08 3.87 35.72
CA PRO A 24 -5.71 5.25 36.00
C PRO A 24 -4.19 5.48 35.87
N ILE A 25 -3.80 6.66 35.37
CA ILE A 25 -2.40 7.02 35.11
C ILE A 25 -1.52 6.87 36.36
N GLU A 26 -2.05 7.16 37.55
CA GLU A 26 -1.34 6.95 38.82
C GLU A 26 -0.98 5.48 39.06
N GLU A 27 -1.90 4.55 38.77
CA GLU A 27 -1.66 3.11 38.88
C GLU A 27 -0.71 2.61 37.79
N VAL A 28 -0.74 3.21 36.60
CA VAL A 28 0.23 2.95 35.54
C VAL A 28 1.64 3.27 36.02
N PHE A 29 1.85 4.42 36.66
CA PHE A 29 3.17 4.81 37.19
C PHE A 29 3.66 3.88 38.30
N GLU A 30 2.76 3.41 39.18
CA GLU A 30 3.10 2.44 40.21
C GLU A 30 3.46 1.06 39.63
N GLN A 31 2.68 0.56 38.68
CA GLN A 31 2.89 -0.75 38.06
C GLN A 31 4.13 -0.75 37.15
N LEU A 32 4.31 0.29 36.33
CA LEU A 32 5.50 0.46 35.49
C LEU A 32 6.72 0.94 36.28
N LYS A 33 6.61 1.15 37.60
CA LYS A 33 7.68 1.66 38.48
C LYS A 33 8.41 2.85 37.86
N CYS A 34 7.65 3.80 37.31
CA CYS A 34 8.20 5.00 36.69
C CYS A 34 7.66 6.25 37.37
N THR A 35 8.42 7.34 37.27
CA THR A 35 8.01 8.63 37.83
C THR A 35 7.45 9.52 36.72
N ARG A 36 6.74 10.59 37.10
CA ARG A 36 6.27 11.62 36.15
C ARG A 36 7.41 12.36 35.44
N GLU A 37 8.62 12.34 36.00
CA GLU A 37 9.83 12.90 35.41
C GLU A 37 10.57 11.90 34.50
N GLY A 38 10.03 10.69 34.34
CA GLY A 38 10.58 9.64 33.49
C GLY A 38 11.42 8.60 34.25
N LEU A 39 12.39 8.04 33.55
CA LEU A 39 13.28 6.97 34.02
C LEU A 39 14.70 7.49 34.17
N THR A 40 15.44 6.96 35.14
CA THR A 40 16.88 7.17 35.21
C THR A 40 17.58 6.33 34.14
N SER A 41 18.79 6.72 33.73
CA SER A 41 19.57 6.00 32.71
C SER A 41 19.84 4.54 33.09
N GLU A 42 20.00 4.25 34.38
CA GLU A 42 20.20 2.88 34.89
C GLU A 42 18.92 2.04 34.77
N GLU A 43 17.77 2.62 35.12
CA GLU A 43 16.45 1.97 35.00
C GLU A 43 16.11 1.69 33.52
N GLY A 44 16.45 2.63 32.63
CA GLY A 44 16.32 2.47 31.18
C GLY A 44 17.18 1.33 30.63
N ALA A 45 18.44 1.22 31.08
CA ALA A 45 19.33 0.13 30.69
C ALA A 45 18.83 -1.24 31.19
N HIS A 46 18.30 -1.29 32.41
CA HIS A 46 17.70 -2.51 32.97
C HIS A 46 16.48 -2.95 32.16
N ARG A 47 15.58 -2.03 31.79
CA ARG A 47 14.42 -2.35 30.93
C ARG A 47 14.83 -2.81 29.54
N LEU A 48 15.89 -2.24 28.96
CA LEU A 48 16.42 -2.70 27.68
C LEU A 48 16.89 -4.16 27.74
N GLN A 49 17.40 -4.62 28.89
CA GLN A 49 17.76 -6.03 29.10
C GLN A 49 16.52 -6.95 29.25
N VAL A 50 15.47 -6.49 29.93
CA VAL A 50 14.25 -7.28 30.17
C VAL A 50 13.35 -7.36 28.93
N PHE A 51 13.06 -6.21 28.32
CA PHE A 51 12.13 -6.10 27.19
C PHE A 51 12.82 -6.25 25.83
N GLY A 52 14.14 -6.03 25.76
CA GLY A 52 14.88 -5.97 24.51
C GLY A 52 14.75 -4.60 23.83
N PRO A 53 15.49 -4.39 22.72
CA PRO A 53 15.35 -3.17 21.93
C PRO A 53 13.95 -3.08 21.34
N ASN A 54 13.39 -1.87 21.30
CA ASN A 54 12.11 -1.58 20.62
C ASN A 54 12.29 -1.61 19.08
N LYS A 55 12.71 -2.77 18.58
CA LYS A 55 12.93 -3.09 17.18
C LYS A 55 12.37 -4.49 16.95
N LEU A 56 11.58 -4.65 15.89
CA LEU A 56 11.17 -5.97 15.41
C LEU A 56 12.43 -6.79 15.06
N GLU A 57 12.54 -7.99 15.61
CA GLU A 57 13.66 -8.88 15.29
C GLU A 57 13.66 -9.21 13.80
N GLU A 58 14.64 -8.66 13.09
CA GLU A 58 14.93 -9.07 11.71
C GLU A 58 15.53 -10.47 11.74
N LYS A 59 14.75 -11.48 11.33
CA LYS A 59 15.26 -12.84 11.14
C LYS A 59 16.31 -12.82 10.03
N LYS A 60 17.58 -12.90 10.42
CA LYS A 60 18.70 -13.10 9.48
C LYS A 60 18.67 -14.54 8.98
N GLU A 61 18.08 -14.76 7.82
CA GLU A 61 18.23 -16.05 7.13
C GLU A 61 19.66 -16.21 6.62
N SER A 62 20.28 -17.35 6.91
CA SER A 62 21.58 -17.65 6.32
C SER A 62 21.42 -18.01 4.84
N LYS A 63 22.30 -17.48 4.00
CA LYS A 63 22.26 -17.71 2.55
C LYS A 63 22.38 -19.21 2.19
N LEU A 64 23.12 -19.98 2.99
CA LEU A 64 23.29 -21.42 2.78
C LEU A 64 22.02 -22.20 3.10
N LEU A 65 21.33 -21.90 4.21
CA LEU A 65 20.04 -22.52 4.53
C LEU A 65 18.99 -22.18 3.47
N LYS A 66 19.01 -20.94 2.97
CA LYS A 66 18.14 -20.52 1.87
C LYS A 66 18.42 -21.31 0.58
N PHE A 67 19.69 -21.52 0.24
CA PHE A 67 20.11 -22.35 -0.89
C PHE A 67 19.59 -23.81 -0.76
N LEU A 68 19.81 -24.42 0.41
CA LEU A 68 19.36 -25.79 0.68
C LEU A 68 17.82 -25.90 0.69
N GLY A 69 17.12 -24.83 1.06
CA GLY A 69 15.66 -24.74 0.95
C GLY A 69 15.15 -24.93 -0.48
N PHE A 70 15.86 -24.43 -1.51
CA PHE A 70 15.45 -24.63 -2.91
C PHE A 70 15.56 -26.08 -3.37
N MET A 71 16.50 -26.84 -2.80
CA MET A 71 16.64 -28.27 -3.08
C MET A 71 15.51 -29.09 -2.45
N TRP A 72 14.80 -28.55 -1.47
CA TRP A 72 13.82 -29.28 -0.66
C TRP A 72 12.37 -28.87 -0.96
N ASN A 73 12.01 -28.80 -2.24
CA ASN A 73 10.63 -28.56 -2.68
C ASN A 73 9.96 -29.88 -3.14
N PRO A 74 8.61 -29.96 -3.19
CA PRO A 74 7.92 -31.19 -3.55
C PRO A 74 8.30 -31.77 -4.92
N LEU A 75 8.67 -30.92 -5.89
CA LEU A 75 9.14 -31.38 -7.21
C LEU A 75 10.52 -32.01 -7.12
N SER A 76 11.43 -31.42 -6.33
CA SER A 76 12.76 -31.96 -6.06
C SER A 76 12.68 -33.31 -5.35
N TRP A 77 11.73 -33.52 -4.42
CA TRP A 77 11.53 -34.84 -3.79
C TRP A 77 11.12 -35.92 -4.80
N VAL A 78 10.27 -35.58 -5.77
CA VAL A 78 9.89 -36.51 -6.85
C VAL A 78 11.10 -36.85 -7.72
N MET A 79 11.94 -35.86 -8.03
CA MET A 79 13.18 -36.07 -8.79
C MET A 79 14.21 -36.90 -8.01
N GLU A 80 14.34 -36.68 -6.69
CA GLU A 80 15.19 -37.49 -5.81
C GLU A 80 14.69 -38.94 -5.74
N ALA A 81 13.38 -39.14 -5.61
CA ALA A 81 12.77 -40.46 -5.67
C ALA A 81 13.01 -41.15 -7.03
N ALA A 82 12.96 -40.40 -8.14
CA ALA A 82 13.29 -40.93 -9.47
C ALA A 82 14.77 -41.31 -9.59
N ALA A 83 15.69 -40.50 -9.04
CA ALA A 83 17.11 -40.81 -8.99
C ALA A 83 17.40 -42.08 -8.18
N LEU A 84 16.77 -42.22 -7.00
CA LEU A 84 16.87 -43.42 -6.18
C LEU A 84 16.29 -44.65 -6.88
N MET A 85 15.15 -44.49 -7.56
CA MET A 85 14.51 -45.57 -8.31
C MET A 85 15.41 -46.11 -9.43
N ALA A 86 16.17 -45.24 -10.12
CA ALA A 86 17.13 -45.65 -11.14
C ALA A 86 18.22 -46.59 -10.57
N ILE A 87 18.72 -46.31 -9.36
CA ILE A 87 19.70 -47.18 -8.68
C ILE A 87 19.07 -48.50 -8.22
N VAL A 88 17.90 -48.42 -7.58
CA VAL A 88 17.23 -49.59 -6.98
C VAL A 88 16.82 -50.60 -8.06
N LEU A 89 16.24 -50.13 -9.18
CA LEU A 89 15.83 -50.99 -10.29
C LEU A 89 17.02 -51.64 -10.98
N ALA A 90 18.15 -50.93 -11.10
CA ALA A 90 19.34 -51.49 -11.73
C ALA A 90 20.03 -52.57 -10.86
N ASN A 91 20.06 -52.37 -9.53
CA ASN A 91 20.63 -53.36 -8.60
C ASN A 91 19.79 -54.64 -8.46
N GLY A 92 18.49 -54.61 -8.79
CA GLY A 92 17.59 -55.78 -8.72
C GLY A 92 17.67 -56.74 -9.91
N GLY A 93 18.25 -56.32 -11.04
CA GLY A 93 18.18 -57.04 -12.32
C GLY A 93 19.50 -57.64 -12.83
N GLY A 94 20.59 -57.57 -12.05
CA GLY A 94 21.93 -58.04 -12.49
C GLY A 94 22.56 -57.22 -13.62
N ARG A 95 22.01 -56.03 -13.92
CA ARG A 95 22.58 -55.05 -14.86
C ARG A 95 23.48 -54.08 -14.09
N PRO A 96 24.51 -53.50 -14.72
CA PRO A 96 25.29 -52.45 -14.07
C PRO A 96 24.37 -51.28 -13.68
N PRO A 97 24.52 -50.70 -12.48
CA PRO A 97 23.76 -49.52 -12.06
C PRO A 97 23.87 -48.37 -13.07
N ASP A 98 22.73 -47.78 -13.45
CA ASP A 98 22.63 -46.61 -14.34
C ASP A 98 23.09 -45.33 -13.61
N TRP A 99 24.36 -45.31 -13.21
CA TRP A 99 25.00 -44.19 -12.51
C TRP A 99 24.94 -42.89 -13.32
N GLN A 100 24.89 -42.98 -14.65
CA GLN A 100 24.81 -41.82 -15.53
C GLN A 100 23.50 -41.05 -15.34
N ASP A 101 22.37 -41.75 -15.24
CA ASP A 101 21.07 -41.11 -15.02
C ASP A 101 20.94 -40.56 -13.61
N PHE A 102 21.43 -41.29 -12.60
CA PHE A 102 21.48 -40.80 -11.22
C PHE A 102 22.30 -39.51 -11.09
N VAL A 103 23.55 -39.53 -11.57
CA VAL A 103 24.43 -38.36 -11.54
C VAL A 103 23.83 -37.22 -12.36
N GLY A 104 23.22 -37.52 -13.50
CA GLY A 104 22.53 -36.55 -14.34
C GLY A 104 21.37 -35.85 -13.63
N ILE A 105 20.49 -36.59 -12.95
CA ILE A 105 19.37 -36.03 -12.19
C ILE A 105 19.86 -35.18 -11.02
N ILE A 106 20.86 -35.64 -10.28
CA ILE A 106 21.47 -34.85 -9.19
C ILE A 106 22.10 -33.57 -9.75
N ALA A 107 22.82 -33.64 -10.87
CA ALA A 107 23.39 -32.47 -11.52
C ALA A 107 22.31 -31.45 -11.94
N LEU A 108 21.19 -31.93 -12.50
CA LEU A 108 20.03 -31.07 -12.83
C LEU A 108 19.47 -30.38 -11.58
N LEU A 109 19.30 -31.11 -10.46
CA LEU A 109 18.83 -30.51 -9.20
C LEU A 109 19.77 -29.41 -8.70
N PHE A 110 21.08 -29.62 -8.78
CA PHE A 110 22.08 -28.61 -8.43
C PHE A 110 22.03 -27.39 -9.36
N ILE A 111 21.92 -27.60 -10.68
CA ILE A 111 21.80 -26.51 -11.65
C ILE A 111 20.55 -25.68 -11.40
N ASN A 112 19.39 -26.33 -11.25
CA ASN A 112 18.10 -25.64 -11.00
C ASN A 112 18.11 -24.87 -9.69
N SER A 113 18.68 -25.45 -8.64
CA SER A 113 18.81 -24.77 -7.34
C SER A 113 19.76 -23.58 -7.41
N THR A 114 20.86 -23.71 -8.16
CA THR A 114 21.82 -22.61 -8.39
C THR A 114 21.20 -21.45 -9.14
N ILE A 115 20.48 -21.72 -10.23
CA ILE A 115 19.77 -20.69 -11.01
C ILE A 115 18.72 -19.99 -10.13
N SER A 116 17.91 -20.77 -9.41
CA SER A 116 16.86 -20.24 -8.52
C SER A 116 17.43 -19.36 -7.42
N PHE A 117 18.53 -19.78 -6.80
CA PHE A 117 19.21 -19.02 -5.75
C PHE A 117 19.79 -17.69 -6.27
N ILE A 118 20.44 -17.71 -7.44
CA ILE A 118 21.01 -16.50 -8.05
C ILE A 118 19.90 -15.49 -8.39
N GLU A 119 18.82 -15.95 -9.03
CA GLU A 119 17.69 -15.07 -9.36
C GLU A 119 17.01 -14.51 -8.12
N GLU A 120 16.74 -15.34 -7.10
CA GLU A 120 16.09 -14.85 -5.88
C GLU A 120 16.99 -13.89 -5.10
N ASN A 121 18.30 -14.13 -5.05
CA ASN A 121 19.22 -13.21 -4.40
C ASN A 121 19.36 -11.89 -5.19
N ASN A 122 19.34 -11.93 -6.52
CA ASN A 122 19.32 -10.71 -7.33
C ASN A 122 18.02 -9.91 -7.16
N ALA A 123 16.87 -10.58 -7.16
CA ALA A 123 15.57 -9.95 -6.90
C ALA A 123 15.50 -9.37 -5.49
N GLY A 124 16.01 -10.12 -4.49
CA GLY A 124 16.10 -9.69 -3.10
C GLY A 124 16.99 -8.46 -2.92
N ASN A 125 18.14 -8.41 -3.59
CA ASN A 125 19.02 -7.23 -3.56
C ASN A 125 18.36 -6.00 -4.19
N ALA A 126 17.62 -6.17 -5.30
CA ALA A 126 16.89 -5.08 -5.93
C ALA A 126 15.76 -4.55 -5.02
N ALA A 127 15.00 -5.46 -4.38
CA ALA A 127 13.98 -5.08 -3.40
C ALA A 127 14.59 -4.39 -2.16
N ALA A 128 15.71 -4.89 -1.66
CA ALA A 128 16.43 -4.30 -0.53
C ALA A 128 16.95 -2.89 -0.87
N ALA A 129 17.43 -2.65 -2.09
CA ALA A 129 17.85 -1.32 -2.54
C ALA A 129 16.69 -0.32 -2.54
N LEU A 130 15.48 -0.76 -2.94
CA LEU A 130 14.27 0.06 -2.86
C LEU A 130 13.89 0.37 -1.41
N MET A 131 13.93 -0.63 -0.53
CA MET A 131 13.65 -0.45 0.90
C MET A 131 14.68 0.42 1.60
N ALA A 132 15.97 0.33 1.22
CA ALA A 132 17.04 1.13 1.80
C ALA A 132 16.87 2.64 1.52
N GLY A 133 16.28 3.01 0.38
CA GLY A 133 15.91 4.40 0.09
C GLY A 133 14.78 4.95 0.97
N LEU A 134 13.94 4.06 1.51
CA LEU A 134 12.81 4.38 2.39
C LEU A 134 13.12 4.14 3.88
N ALA A 135 14.28 3.57 4.19
CA ALA A 135 14.66 3.20 5.54
C ALA A 135 14.90 4.46 6.40
N PRO A 136 14.37 4.50 7.64
CA PRO A 136 14.73 5.54 8.58
C PRO A 136 16.25 5.56 8.80
N LYS A 137 16.85 6.75 8.78
CA LYS A 137 18.26 6.90 9.17
C LYS A 137 18.36 6.97 10.69
N THR A 138 19.13 6.07 11.27
CA THR A 138 19.51 6.15 12.69
C THR A 138 20.32 7.43 12.92
N LYS A 139 19.99 8.14 14.00
CA LYS A 139 20.65 9.37 14.44
C LYS A 139 21.15 9.18 15.86
N ASN A 140 22.45 9.35 16.06
CA ASN A 140 23.12 9.22 17.34
C ASN A 140 23.34 10.61 17.97
N PRO A 141 23.66 10.67 19.29
CA PRO A 141 24.07 11.93 19.92
C PRO A 141 25.22 12.59 19.13
N SER A 142 25.10 13.88 18.85
CA SER A 142 25.98 14.70 17.97
C SER A 142 25.68 14.66 16.47
N ASP A 143 24.76 13.83 16.00
CA ASP A 143 24.33 13.87 14.60
C ASP A 143 23.34 15.01 14.34
N GLU A 144 23.48 15.67 13.18
CA GLU A 144 22.53 16.69 12.75
C GLU A 144 21.20 16.07 12.28
N VAL A 145 20.09 16.66 12.71
CA VAL A 145 18.73 16.36 12.24
C VAL A 145 18.16 17.55 11.47
N PHE A 146 17.38 17.30 10.42
CA PHE A 146 16.90 18.36 9.54
C PHE A 146 15.44 18.72 9.80
N SER A 147 15.09 19.99 9.58
CA SER A 147 13.70 20.46 9.70
C SER A 147 12.79 19.72 8.72
N GLY A 148 11.72 19.10 9.22
CA GLY A 148 10.79 18.26 8.45
C GLY A 148 11.03 16.77 8.58
N SER A 149 12.12 16.32 9.23
CA SER A 149 12.29 14.92 9.60
C SER A 149 11.27 14.50 10.67
N THR A 150 10.70 13.31 10.52
CA THR A 150 9.78 12.71 11.51
C THR A 150 10.53 11.64 12.30
N CYS A 151 10.46 11.68 13.64
CA CYS A 151 11.05 10.63 14.46
C CYS A 151 10.25 9.34 14.29
N LYS A 152 10.90 8.28 13.80
CA LYS A 152 10.28 6.98 13.60
C LYS A 152 10.34 6.10 14.85
N GLN A 153 11.46 6.15 15.55
CA GLN A 153 11.78 5.29 16.68
C GLN A 153 12.73 6.03 17.62
N GLY A 154 12.54 5.81 18.92
CA GLY A 154 13.35 6.43 19.97
C GLY A 154 12.91 7.86 20.31
N GLU A 155 13.58 8.40 21.31
CA GLU A 155 13.46 9.77 21.77
C GLU A 155 14.88 10.31 21.96
N ILE A 156 15.12 11.55 21.53
CA ILE A 156 16.40 12.22 21.71
C ILE A 156 16.15 13.66 22.14
N GLU A 157 16.94 14.15 23.07
CA GLU A 157 17.07 15.57 23.30
C GLU A 157 17.99 16.16 22.22
N ALA A 158 17.54 17.23 21.56
CA ALA A 158 18.27 17.86 20.48
C ALA A 158 18.38 19.37 20.71
N VAL A 159 19.54 19.93 20.37
CA VAL A 159 19.76 21.37 20.38
C VAL A 159 19.38 21.93 19.01
N VAL A 160 18.48 22.91 18.99
CA VAL A 160 18.07 23.58 17.74
C VAL A 160 19.20 24.49 17.27
N ILE A 161 19.91 24.07 16.21
CA ILE A 161 21.06 24.81 15.64
C ILE A 161 20.67 25.86 14.60
N ALA A 162 19.52 25.71 13.95
CA ALA A 162 19.03 26.63 12.91
C ALA A 162 17.50 26.59 12.80
N THR A 163 16.89 27.73 12.49
CA THR A 163 15.43 27.87 12.33
C THR A 163 15.08 28.56 11.02
N GLY A 164 13.87 28.30 10.50
CA GLY A 164 13.33 28.95 9.30
C GLY A 164 14.23 28.79 8.07
N VAL A 165 14.55 29.91 7.40
CA VAL A 165 15.36 29.95 6.16
C VAL A 165 16.82 29.50 6.35
N HIS A 166 17.30 29.47 7.59
CA HIS A 166 18.68 29.08 7.89
C HIS A 166 18.87 27.56 8.01
N THR A 167 17.79 26.78 8.03
CA THR A 167 17.88 25.31 7.99
C THR A 167 18.32 24.84 6.60
N PHE A 168 18.82 23.61 6.50
CA PHE A 168 19.18 23.01 5.20
C PHE A 168 18.01 23.03 4.20
N PHE A 169 16.82 22.66 4.68
CA PHE A 169 15.59 22.72 3.88
C PHE A 169 15.20 24.15 3.53
N GLY A 170 15.31 25.09 4.48
CA GLY A 170 15.03 26.51 4.27
C GLY A 170 15.96 27.16 3.25
N LYS A 171 17.26 26.86 3.28
CA LYS A 171 18.24 27.34 2.30
C LYS A 171 18.00 26.75 0.91
N ALA A 172 17.72 25.44 0.82
CA ALA A 172 17.40 24.79 -0.45
C ALA A 172 16.12 25.37 -1.06
N ALA A 173 15.06 25.55 -0.25
CA ALA A 173 13.83 26.20 -0.67
C ALA A 173 14.08 27.64 -1.15
N HIS A 174 14.87 28.44 -0.41
CA HIS A 174 15.24 29.80 -0.81
C HIS A 174 16.07 29.85 -2.10
N LEU A 175 16.97 28.89 -2.33
CA LEU A 175 17.78 28.80 -3.55
C LEU A 175 16.90 28.47 -4.77
N VAL A 176 15.90 27.60 -4.61
CA VAL A 176 14.91 27.28 -5.65
C VAL A 176 13.90 28.43 -5.88
N ASP A 177 13.71 29.30 -4.88
CA ASP A 177 12.85 30.50 -4.94
C ASP A 177 13.44 31.65 -5.80
N SER A 178 14.71 31.52 -6.25
CA SER A 178 15.32 32.48 -7.19
C SER A 178 14.76 32.38 -8.62
N THR A 179 13.85 31.43 -8.87
CA THR A 179 13.06 31.32 -10.10
C THR A 179 11.67 31.97 -9.95
N ASN A 180 11.57 33.26 -10.26
CA ASN A 180 10.42 34.05 -10.76
C ASN A 180 8.96 33.79 -10.28
N GLN A 181 8.72 33.18 -9.12
CA GLN A 181 7.41 33.14 -8.48
C GLN A 181 7.55 33.51 -7.00
N VAL A 182 6.77 34.50 -6.54
CA VAL A 182 6.82 34.98 -5.15
C VAL A 182 6.49 33.85 -4.18
N GLY A 183 7.52 33.31 -3.52
CA GLY A 183 7.44 32.16 -2.62
C GLY A 183 6.45 32.32 -1.47
N HIS A 184 5.87 31.20 -1.05
CA HIS A 184 4.91 31.12 0.06
C HIS A 184 5.45 31.73 1.37
N PHE A 185 6.77 31.67 1.59
CA PHE A 185 7.43 32.20 2.79
C PHE A 185 7.44 33.74 2.83
N GLN A 186 7.64 34.42 1.68
CA GLN A 186 7.55 35.88 1.58
C GLN A 186 6.14 36.35 1.98
N LYS A 187 5.10 35.65 1.51
CA LYS A 187 3.69 35.94 1.85
C LYS A 187 3.43 35.78 3.35
N VAL A 188 3.98 34.74 3.98
CA VAL A 188 3.86 34.51 5.43
C VAL A 188 4.57 35.60 6.23
N LEU A 189 5.76 36.03 5.81
CA LEU A 189 6.49 37.12 6.47
C LEU A 189 5.74 38.45 6.36
N THR A 190 5.19 38.79 5.19
CA THR A 190 4.32 39.97 5.06
C THR A 190 3.02 39.85 5.84
N ALA A 191 2.43 38.64 5.94
CA ALA A 191 1.20 38.43 6.71
C ALA A 191 1.41 38.59 8.23
N ARG A 192 2.66 38.43 8.70
CA ARG A 192 3.06 38.61 10.10
C ARG A 192 3.71 39.99 10.38
N ALA A 193 3.84 40.83 9.36
CA ALA A 193 4.43 42.17 9.53
C ALA A 193 3.54 43.04 10.43
N GLY A 194 4.16 43.69 11.43
CA GLY A 194 3.47 44.56 12.37
C GLY A 194 2.67 43.85 13.47
N ILE A 195 2.81 42.52 13.59
CA ILE A 195 2.08 41.69 14.55
C ILE A 195 3.06 40.90 15.42
N ARG A 196 2.94 41.01 16.75
CA ARG A 196 3.67 40.16 17.71
C ARG A 196 2.79 39.00 18.15
N GLU A 197 3.13 37.79 17.71
CA GLU A 197 2.43 36.57 18.13
C GLU A 197 2.67 36.27 19.63
N VAL A 198 1.59 35.90 20.33
CA VAL A 198 1.63 35.48 21.74
C VAL A 198 1.39 33.98 21.86
N HIS A 199 0.36 33.47 21.17
CA HIS A 199 -0.05 32.07 21.26
C HIS A 199 -0.77 31.64 20.00
N PHE A 200 -0.47 30.44 19.51
CA PHE A 200 -1.14 29.80 18.39
C PHE A 200 -1.82 28.52 18.85
N LEU A 201 -3.12 28.43 18.63
CA LEU A 201 -3.90 27.22 18.82
C LEU A 201 -3.88 26.43 17.50
N PRO A 202 -3.18 25.28 17.44
CA PRO A 202 -3.09 24.46 16.24
C PRO A 202 -4.43 23.81 15.89
N PHE A 203 -4.50 23.23 14.69
CA PHE A 203 -5.73 22.61 14.20
C PHE A 203 -6.00 21.33 14.98
N ASN A 204 -7.21 21.20 15.51
CA ASN A 204 -7.71 19.96 16.12
C ASN A 204 -8.87 19.41 15.26
N PRO A 205 -8.86 18.12 14.86
CA PRO A 205 -9.95 17.50 14.11
C PRO A 205 -11.33 17.58 14.78
N VAL A 206 -11.38 17.66 16.12
CA VAL A 206 -12.62 17.80 16.90
C VAL A 206 -13.16 19.23 16.80
N ASP A 207 -12.31 20.21 17.09
CA ASP A 207 -12.69 21.63 17.10
C ASP A 207 -12.82 22.23 15.69
N LYS A 208 -12.17 21.61 14.69
CA LYS A 208 -12.09 22.01 13.27
C LYS A 208 -11.75 23.48 13.06
N ARG A 209 -10.93 24.05 13.95
CA ARG A 209 -10.47 25.45 13.89
C ARG A 209 -9.02 25.60 14.33
N THR A 210 -8.45 26.75 13.98
CA THR A 210 -7.16 27.26 14.46
C THR A 210 -7.38 28.67 14.98
N ALA A 211 -6.55 29.13 15.92
CA ALA A 211 -6.60 30.50 16.40
C ALA A 211 -5.21 31.07 16.64
N LEU A 212 -5.06 32.37 16.43
CA LEU A 212 -3.83 33.12 16.69
C LEU A 212 -4.18 34.27 17.63
N THR A 213 -3.50 34.33 18.78
CA THR A 213 -3.52 35.48 19.69
C THR A 213 -2.28 36.32 19.44
N TYR A 214 -2.47 37.60 19.18
CA TYR A 214 -1.38 38.50 18.83
C TYR A 214 -1.59 39.91 19.40
N ILE A 215 -0.49 40.65 19.47
CA ILE A 215 -0.45 42.06 19.87
C ILE A 215 -0.17 42.88 18.62
N ASP A 216 -1.01 43.88 18.38
CA ASP A 216 -0.81 44.83 17.29
C ASP A 216 0.27 45.87 17.61
N SER A 217 0.58 46.74 16.64
CA SER A 217 1.52 47.86 16.81
C SER A 217 1.11 48.86 17.91
N ASN A 218 -0.17 48.88 18.29
CA ASN A 218 -0.74 49.79 19.27
C ASN A 218 -0.78 49.18 20.68
N GLY A 219 -0.28 47.95 20.85
CA GLY A 219 -0.28 47.24 22.14
C GLY A 219 -1.63 46.65 22.54
N THR A 220 -2.58 46.55 21.61
CA THR A 220 -3.89 45.92 21.81
C THR A 220 -3.80 44.43 21.48
N TRP A 221 -4.45 43.61 22.29
CA TRP A 221 -4.46 42.16 22.11
C TRP A 221 -5.67 41.75 21.27
N HIS A 222 -5.39 41.07 20.17
CA HIS A 222 -6.38 40.53 19.26
C HIS A 222 -6.27 39.01 19.23
N ARG A 223 -7.41 38.35 19.00
CA ARG A 223 -7.45 36.92 18.73
C ARG A 223 -8.25 36.69 17.46
N VAL A 224 -7.66 36.01 16.49
CA VAL A 224 -8.30 35.66 15.22
C VAL A 224 -8.41 34.15 15.11
N SER A 225 -9.49 33.66 14.52
CA SER A 225 -9.70 32.23 14.30
C SER A 225 -10.15 31.98 12.87
N LYS A 226 -9.68 30.86 12.32
CA LYS A 226 -10.15 30.31 11.04
C LYS A 226 -10.52 28.84 11.23
N GLY A 227 -11.58 28.39 10.57
CA GLY A 227 -12.04 27.02 10.71
C GLY A 227 -13.25 26.69 9.85
N ALA A 228 -13.85 25.53 10.12
CA ALA A 228 -15.11 25.13 9.50
C ALA A 228 -16.20 26.20 9.78
N PRO A 229 -16.96 26.66 8.77
CA PRO A 229 -17.93 27.73 8.94
C PRO A 229 -18.94 27.51 10.08
N GLU A 230 -19.45 26.28 10.23
CA GLU A 230 -20.37 25.92 11.32
C GLU A 230 -19.77 26.17 12.71
N GLN A 231 -18.49 25.80 12.89
CA GLN A 231 -17.81 25.96 14.17
C GLN A 231 -17.52 27.43 14.47
N ILE A 232 -17.19 28.21 13.44
CA ILE A 232 -16.98 29.65 13.56
C ILE A 232 -18.30 30.39 13.83
N LEU A 233 -19.41 29.96 13.22
CA LEU A 233 -20.74 30.51 13.49
C LEU A 233 -21.18 30.25 14.93
N ASN A 234 -20.96 29.03 15.43
CA ASN A 234 -21.24 28.66 16.82
C ASN A 234 -20.39 29.48 17.80
N LEU A 235 -19.12 29.70 17.48
CA LEU A 235 -18.20 30.53 18.26
C LEU A 235 -18.66 32.00 18.35
N CYS A 236 -19.18 32.55 17.26
CA CYS A 236 -19.66 33.94 17.20
C CYS A 236 -21.05 34.15 17.83
N ASN A 237 -21.72 33.08 18.27
CA ASN A 237 -23.11 33.09 18.78
C ASN A 237 -24.03 34.01 17.95
N SER A 238 -23.91 33.90 16.62
CA SER A 238 -24.52 34.82 15.67
C SER A 238 -26.04 34.66 15.62
N ARG A 239 -26.75 35.76 15.34
CA ARG A 239 -28.22 35.74 15.18
C ARG A 239 -28.63 34.85 14.01
N GLU A 240 -29.83 34.26 14.12
CA GLU A 240 -30.40 33.31 13.14
C GLU A 240 -30.57 33.89 11.71
N ASP A 241 -30.69 35.20 11.57
CA ASP A 241 -30.74 35.88 10.26
C ASP A 241 -29.37 35.87 9.56
N VAL A 242 -28.29 36.12 10.32
CA VAL A 242 -26.91 36.05 9.81
C VAL A 242 -26.56 34.61 9.47
N ARG A 243 -26.89 33.65 10.35
CA ARG A 243 -26.66 32.23 10.11
C ARG A 243 -27.28 31.77 8.78
N ARG A 244 -28.55 32.10 8.51
CA ARG A 244 -29.21 31.79 7.23
C ARG A 244 -28.50 32.40 6.02
N LYS A 245 -28.06 33.66 6.10
CA LYS A 245 -27.31 34.30 5.00
C LYS A 245 -25.97 33.59 4.74
N VAL A 246 -25.27 33.19 5.80
CA VAL A 246 -23.98 32.50 5.70
C VAL A 246 -24.16 31.12 5.07
N HIS A 247 -25.16 30.34 5.47
CA HIS A 247 -25.48 29.07 4.82
C HIS A 247 -25.79 29.23 3.32
N ALA A 248 -26.61 30.22 2.93
CA ALA A 248 -26.91 30.47 1.53
C ALA A 248 -25.65 30.79 0.69
N VAL A 249 -24.65 31.46 1.28
CA VAL A 249 -23.37 31.74 0.60
C VAL A 249 -22.49 30.48 0.54
N ILE A 250 -22.48 29.66 1.59
CA ILE A 250 -21.77 28.36 1.60
C ILE A 250 -22.33 27.46 0.50
N ASP A 251 -23.65 27.36 0.38
CA ASP A 251 -24.30 26.56 -0.66
C ASP A 251 -23.92 27.07 -2.06
N LYS A 252 -23.92 28.39 -2.27
CA LYS A 252 -23.48 29.00 -3.53
C LYS A 252 -22.00 28.76 -3.84
N PHE A 253 -21.14 28.65 -2.82
CA PHE A 253 -19.75 28.24 -3.00
C PHE A 253 -19.65 26.76 -3.35
N ALA A 254 -20.44 25.91 -2.68
CA ALA A 254 -20.47 24.48 -2.91
C ALA A 254 -20.98 24.13 -4.33
N GLU A 255 -21.99 24.82 -4.84
CA GLU A 255 -22.47 24.73 -6.24
C GLU A 255 -21.37 25.03 -7.26
N ARG A 256 -20.40 25.88 -6.89
CA ARG A 256 -19.24 26.22 -7.72
C ARG A 256 -18.03 25.31 -7.46
N GLY A 257 -18.15 24.34 -6.56
CA GLY A 257 -17.08 23.42 -6.18
C GLY A 257 -16.01 24.08 -5.32
N LEU A 258 -16.38 25.10 -4.54
CA LEU A 258 -15.49 25.86 -3.67
C LEU A 258 -15.73 25.46 -2.21
N ARG A 259 -14.67 25.09 -1.50
CA ARG A 259 -14.72 24.83 -0.07
C ARG A 259 -14.79 26.16 0.68
N SER A 260 -15.68 26.28 1.66
CA SER A 260 -15.82 27.48 2.48
C SER A 260 -14.99 27.42 3.76
N LEU A 261 -14.26 28.50 4.07
CA LEU A 261 -13.53 28.69 5.32
C LEU A 261 -14.10 29.91 6.07
N GLY A 262 -14.52 29.73 7.31
CA GLY A 262 -14.97 30.83 8.17
C GLY A 262 -13.81 31.53 8.85
N VAL A 263 -13.89 32.85 8.97
CA VAL A 263 -12.94 33.67 9.74
C VAL A 263 -13.68 34.54 10.76
N ALA A 264 -13.15 34.58 11.98
CA ALA A 264 -13.66 35.40 13.06
C ALA A 264 -12.53 36.10 13.82
N ARG A 265 -12.87 37.21 14.48
CA ARG A 265 -11.97 38.01 15.31
C ARG A 265 -12.64 38.36 16.63
N GLN A 266 -11.84 38.48 17.67
CA GLN A 266 -12.22 39.11 18.94
C GLN A 266 -11.07 39.96 19.48
N GLU A 267 -11.38 40.84 20.41
CA GLU A 267 -10.40 41.59 21.21
C GLU A 267 -10.28 40.98 22.61
N VAL A 268 -9.08 41.01 23.19
CA VAL A 268 -8.79 40.46 24.52
C VAL A 268 -8.44 41.61 25.46
N HIS A 269 -9.46 42.16 26.13
CA HIS A 269 -9.29 43.34 26.99
C HIS A 269 -8.39 43.08 28.22
N GLU A 270 -8.42 41.86 28.76
CA GLU A 270 -7.65 41.48 29.96
C GLU A 270 -6.15 41.27 29.68
N LYS A 271 -5.71 41.35 28.41
CA LYS A 271 -4.30 41.21 27.96
C LYS A 271 -3.57 39.98 28.54
N THR A 272 -4.31 38.92 28.83
CA THR A 272 -3.80 37.64 29.31
C THR A 272 -4.11 36.52 28.32
N LYS A 273 -3.23 35.53 28.24
CA LYS A 273 -3.34 34.42 27.28
C LYS A 273 -4.58 33.53 27.54
N ASP A 274 -4.90 33.30 28.80
CA ASP A 274 -5.95 32.36 29.24
C ASP A 274 -7.33 33.01 29.32
N SER A 275 -7.42 34.33 29.13
CA SER A 275 -8.71 35.03 29.13
C SER A 275 -9.56 34.58 27.94
N PRO A 276 -10.89 34.37 28.16
CA PRO A 276 -11.82 34.07 27.07
C PRO A 276 -11.90 35.20 26.05
N GLY A 277 -11.60 36.45 26.44
CA GLY A 277 -11.73 37.64 25.59
C GLY A 277 -13.17 38.13 25.44
N GLY A 278 -13.37 39.13 24.59
CA GLY A 278 -14.69 39.66 24.24
C GLY A 278 -15.49 38.75 23.30
N PRO A 279 -16.70 39.16 22.87
CA PRO A 279 -17.52 38.37 21.96
C PRO A 279 -16.86 38.25 20.57
N TRP A 280 -16.89 37.05 20.00
CA TRP A 280 -16.39 36.79 18.66
C TRP A 280 -17.25 37.46 17.59
N GLN A 281 -16.59 38.10 16.64
CA GLN A 281 -17.21 38.73 15.49
C GLN A 281 -16.87 37.94 14.22
N LEU A 282 -17.89 37.52 13.49
CA LEU A 282 -17.72 36.90 12.19
C LEU A 282 -17.23 37.97 11.19
N VAL A 283 -16.04 37.76 10.64
CA VAL A 283 -15.45 38.70 9.68
C VAL A 283 -15.89 38.35 8.26
N GLY A 284 -15.97 37.06 7.93
CA GLY A 284 -16.42 36.62 6.61
C GLY A 284 -16.18 35.13 6.31
N LEU A 285 -16.49 34.77 5.08
CA LEU A 285 -16.24 33.46 4.48
C LEU A 285 -15.25 33.60 3.33
N LEU A 286 -14.27 32.71 3.26
CA LEU A 286 -13.36 32.61 2.12
C LEU A 286 -13.67 31.36 1.30
N PRO A 287 -13.89 31.49 -0.02
CA PRO A 287 -13.93 30.35 -0.90
C PRO A 287 -12.50 29.87 -1.21
N LEU A 288 -12.27 28.58 -1.02
CA LEU A 288 -11.05 27.88 -1.37
C LEU A 288 -11.35 26.96 -2.55
N PHE A 289 -10.49 27.01 -3.55
CA PHE A 289 -10.56 26.11 -4.69
C PHE A 289 -9.42 25.09 -4.57
N ASP A 290 -9.77 23.82 -4.60
CA ASP A 290 -8.81 22.73 -4.70
C ASP A 290 -8.80 22.24 -6.16
N PRO A 291 -7.87 22.73 -7.00
CA PRO A 291 -7.86 22.39 -8.40
C PRO A 291 -7.53 20.90 -8.59
N PRO A 292 -8.28 20.15 -9.41
CA PRO A 292 -7.89 18.80 -9.77
C PRO A 292 -6.54 18.83 -10.50
N ARG A 293 -5.75 17.76 -10.35
CA ARG A 293 -4.50 17.63 -11.11
C ARG A 293 -4.82 17.53 -12.60
N HIS A 294 -3.93 18.07 -13.43
CA HIS A 294 -4.10 18.18 -14.87
C HIS A 294 -4.28 16.82 -15.57
N ASP A 295 -3.70 15.75 -15.00
CA ASP A 295 -3.74 14.38 -15.50
C ASP A 295 -4.95 13.57 -15.03
N SER A 296 -5.67 14.04 -14.00
CA SER A 296 -6.68 13.23 -13.30
C SER A 296 -7.87 12.88 -14.20
N ALA A 297 -8.34 13.82 -15.02
CA ALA A 297 -9.48 13.59 -15.91
C ALA A 297 -9.17 12.55 -17.01
N GLU A 298 -7.99 12.61 -17.62
CA GLU A 298 -7.55 11.61 -18.59
C GLU A 298 -7.35 10.25 -17.92
N THR A 299 -6.76 10.25 -16.73
CA THR A 299 -6.51 9.04 -15.96
C THR A 299 -7.79 8.30 -15.59
N ILE A 300 -8.84 9.02 -15.16
CA ILE A 300 -10.15 8.41 -14.86
C ILE A 300 -10.75 7.76 -16.11
N ARG A 301 -10.68 8.43 -17.27
CA ARG A 301 -11.14 7.84 -18.54
C ARG A 301 -10.33 6.61 -18.92
N ARG A 302 -9.01 6.65 -18.73
CA ARG A 302 -8.12 5.51 -19.00
C ARG A 302 -8.41 4.34 -18.07
N ALA A 303 -8.68 4.61 -16.79
CA ALA A 303 -9.09 3.60 -15.82
C ALA A 303 -10.39 2.90 -16.26
N LEU A 304 -11.39 3.69 -16.66
CA LEU A 304 -12.67 3.18 -17.13
C LEU A 304 -12.52 2.32 -18.40
N ASN A 305 -11.70 2.76 -19.36
CA ASN A 305 -11.37 1.98 -20.56
C ASN A 305 -10.66 0.65 -20.23
N LEU A 306 -9.95 0.60 -19.11
CA LEU A 306 -9.29 -0.60 -18.60
C LEU A 306 -10.21 -1.47 -17.72
N GLY A 307 -11.49 -1.12 -17.61
CA GLY A 307 -12.46 -1.83 -16.76
C GLY A 307 -12.24 -1.61 -15.26
N VAL A 308 -11.58 -0.52 -14.86
CA VAL A 308 -11.41 -0.12 -13.46
C VAL A 308 -12.32 1.07 -13.19
N ASN A 309 -13.36 0.87 -12.39
CA ASN A 309 -14.25 1.94 -11.96
C ASN A 309 -13.58 2.74 -10.82
N VAL A 310 -13.52 4.07 -10.96
CA VAL A 310 -12.93 4.97 -9.96
C VAL A 310 -14.07 5.62 -9.18
N LYS A 311 -14.12 5.39 -7.86
CA LYS A 311 -15.11 5.99 -6.97
C LYS A 311 -14.47 7.06 -6.10
N MET A 312 -15.06 8.27 -6.04
CA MET A 312 -14.57 9.35 -5.18
C MET A 312 -14.93 9.08 -3.72
N ILE A 313 -13.99 9.27 -2.80
CA ILE A 313 -14.24 9.24 -1.35
C ILE A 313 -13.72 10.55 -0.78
N THR A 314 -14.61 11.42 -0.27
CA THR A 314 -14.22 12.71 0.29
C THR A 314 -14.95 13.04 1.59
N GLY A 315 -14.28 13.80 2.46
CA GLY A 315 -14.88 14.41 3.64
C GLY A 315 -15.64 15.71 3.34
N ASP A 316 -15.59 16.21 2.10
CA ASP A 316 -16.34 17.39 1.66
C ASP A 316 -17.84 17.14 1.55
N GLN A 317 -18.61 18.22 1.51
CA GLN A 317 -20.05 18.15 1.25
C GLN A 317 -20.36 17.62 -0.15
N LEU A 318 -21.53 17.02 -0.31
CA LEU A 318 -21.96 16.38 -1.56
C LEU A 318 -21.96 17.31 -2.77
N ALA A 319 -22.35 18.58 -2.61
CA ALA A 319 -22.36 19.55 -3.69
C ALA A 319 -20.95 19.82 -4.25
N ILE A 320 -19.94 19.94 -3.38
CA ILE A 320 -18.54 20.10 -3.78
C ILE A 320 -18.06 18.84 -4.50
N ALA A 321 -18.35 17.66 -3.95
CA ALA A 321 -17.96 16.39 -4.55
C ALA A 321 -18.56 16.21 -5.96
N LYS A 322 -19.85 16.51 -6.14
CA LYS A 322 -20.53 16.44 -7.44
C LYS A 322 -19.94 17.40 -8.47
N GLU A 323 -19.63 18.63 -8.06
CA GLU A 323 -19.02 19.60 -8.98
C GLU A 323 -17.59 19.21 -9.37
N THR A 324 -16.79 18.73 -8.42
CA THR A 324 -15.44 18.19 -8.70
C THR A 324 -15.52 16.96 -9.60
N GLY A 325 -16.44 16.03 -9.33
CA GLY A 325 -16.71 14.85 -10.15
C GLY A 325 -17.14 15.20 -11.57
N ARG A 326 -18.00 16.21 -11.74
CA ARG A 326 -18.42 16.73 -13.05
C ARG A 326 -17.24 17.26 -13.85
N ARG A 327 -16.34 18.03 -13.24
CA ARG A 327 -15.14 18.57 -13.90
C ARG A 327 -14.14 17.50 -14.27
N LEU A 328 -13.98 16.48 -13.43
CA LEU A 328 -13.11 15.34 -13.66
C LEU A 328 -13.67 14.35 -14.70
N GLY A 329 -14.97 14.40 -15.00
CA GLY A 329 -15.65 13.45 -15.87
C GLY A 329 -15.90 12.09 -15.22
N MET A 330 -16.02 12.05 -13.88
CA MET A 330 -16.29 10.83 -13.10
C MET A 330 -17.78 10.48 -13.03
N GLY A 331 -18.65 11.47 -13.28
CA GLY A 331 -20.10 11.36 -13.07
C GLY A 331 -20.56 12.15 -11.85
N THR A 332 -21.88 12.22 -11.66
CA THR A 332 -22.52 12.97 -10.56
C THR A 332 -23.44 12.08 -9.70
N ASN A 333 -23.45 10.76 -9.93
CA ASN A 333 -24.23 9.81 -9.16
C ASN A 333 -23.56 9.53 -7.81
N MET A 334 -23.45 10.57 -6.98
CA MET A 334 -22.78 10.52 -5.68
C MET A 334 -23.78 10.68 -4.54
N TYR A 335 -23.49 10.04 -3.41
CA TYR A 335 -24.36 9.98 -2.23
C TYR A 335 -23.62 10.44 -0.96
N PRO A 336 -24.31 11.01 0.02
CA PRO A 336 -23.70 11.32 1.31
C PRO A 336 -23.50 10.02 2.10
N SER A 337 -22.53 10.02 3.01
CA SER A 337 -22.25 8.84 3.84
C SER A 337 -23.39 8.48 4.82
N SER A 338 -24.26 9.44 5.16
CA SER A 338 -25.48 9.21 5.96
C SER A 338 -26.46 8.24 5.31
N SER A 339 -26.57 8.27 3.97
CA SER A 339 -27.45 7.37 3.23
C SER A 339 -27.01 5.92 3.31
N LEU A 340 -25.73 5.67 3.63
CA LEU A 340 -25.16 4.32 3.78
C LEU A 340 -25.54 3.67 5.12
N LEU A 341 -25.86 4.47 6.14
CA LEU A 341 -26.27 4.01 7.47
C LEU A 341 -27.77 3.74 7.59
N GLY A 342 -28.53 3.89 6.49
CA GLY A 342 -29.99 3.71 6.49
C GLY A 342 -30.75 4.78 7.28
N GLN A 343 -30.12 5.92 7.58
CA GLN A 343 -30.71 7.01 8.37
C GLN A 343 -31.42 8.08 7.52
N ASP A 344 -31.34 8.02 6.19
CA ASP A 344 -31.99 8.99 5.31
C ASP A 344 -33.46 8.63 5.00
N LYS A 345 -34.34 9.64 5.12
CA LYS A 345 -35.80 9.58 4.95
C LYS A 345 -36.26 9.77 3.49
N ASP A 346 -35.38 9.62 2.50
CA ASP A 346 -35.74 9.80 1.09
C ASP A 346 -36.39 8.52 0.52
N GLU A 347 -37.70 8.59 0.22
CA GLU A 347 -38.51 7.48 -0.27
C GLU A 347 -37.98 6.85 -1.58
N SER A 348 -37.27 7.62 -2.42
CA SER A 348 -36.64 7.10 -3.64
C SER A 348 -35.36 6.30 -3.38
N ILE A 349 -34.59 6.67 -2.34
CA ILE A 349 -33.34 6.01 -1.96
C ILE A 349 -33.62 4.74 -1.15
N ALA A 350 -34.72 4.72 -0.40
CA ALA A 350 -35.17 3.56 0.37
C ALA A 350 -35.58 2.34 -0.49
N SER A 351 -35.75 2.52 -1.81
CA SER A 351 -36.19 1.45 -2.73
C SER A 351 -35.06 0.50 -3.17
N LEU A 352 -33.79 0.93 -3.09
CA LEU A 352 -32.63 0.12 -3.47
C LEU A 352 -31.89 -0.38 -2.22
N PRO A 353 -31.48 -1.65 -2.18
CA PRO A 353 -30.57 -2.13 -1.14
C PRO A 353 -29.30 -1.26 -1.14
N VAL A 354 -28.82 -0.89 0.05
CA VAL A 354 -27.62 -0.03 0.21
C VAL A 354 -26.41 -0.57 -0.56
N ASP A 355 -26.27 -1.89 -0.66
CA ASP A 355 -25.17 -2.53 -1.37
C ASP A 355 -25.21 -2.28 -2.89
N GLU A 356 -26.42 -2.25 -3.48
CA GLU A 356 -26.60 -1.93 -4.90
C GLU A 356 -26.39 -0.43 -5.15
N LEU A 357 -26.77 0.41 -4.19
CA LEU A 357 -26.48 1.85 -4.23
C LEU A 357 -24.98 2.09 -4.21
N ILE A 358 -24.23 1.44 -3.31
CA ILE A 358 -22.77 1.55 -3.23
C ILE A 358 -22.10 1.11 -4.54
N GLU A 359 -22.59 0.01 -5.11
CA GLU A 359 -22.07 -0.54 -6.36
C GLU A 359 -22.29 0.43 -7.53
N LYS A 360 -23.47 1.06 -7.63
CA LYS A 360 -23.81 2.01 -8.70
C LYS A 360 -23.31 3.44 -8.48
N ALA A 361 -22.91 3.81 -7.27
CA ALA A 361 -22.45 5.16 -6.95
C ALA A 361 -21.08 5.49 -7.56
N ASP A 362 -20.93 6.70 -8.08
CA ASP A 362 -19.65 7.23 -8.58
C ASP A 362 -18.78 7.80 -7.44
N GLY A 363 -19.36 8.00 -6.25
CA GLY A 363 -18.61 8.49 -5.10
C GLY A 363 -19.46 8.79 -3.87
N PHE A 364 -18.76 9.02 -2.77
CA PHE A 364 -19.32 9.26 -1.44
C PHE A 364 -18.74 10.53 -0.83
N ALA A 365 -19.61 11.35 -0.25
CA ALA A 365 -19.27 12.63 0.35
C ALA A 365 -19.54 12.63 1.86
N GLY A 366 -18.85 13.51 2.60
CA GLY A 366 -18.92 13.60 4.05
C GLY A 366 -18.50 12.30 4.74
N VAL A 367 -17.51 11.59 4.19
CA VAL A 367 -17.14 10.25 4.63
C VAL A 367 -16.23 10.31 5.87
N PHE A 368 -16.65 9.66 6.96
CA PHE A 368 -15.83 9.46 8.16
C PHE A 368 -14.96 8.20 8.04
N PRO A 369 -13.92 8.03 8.88
CA PRO A 369 -13.00 6.90 8.80
C PRO A 369 -13.72 5.53 8.84
N GLU A 370 -14.70 5.36 9.72
CA GLU A 370 -15.53 4.15 9.85
C GLU A 370 -16.31 3.85 8.55
N HIS A 371 -16.81 4.89 7.90
CA HIS A 371 -17.57 4.76 6.65
C HIS A 371 -16.67 4.29 5.50
N LYS A 372 -15.39 4.70 5.47
CA LYS A 372 -14.43 4.22 4.46
C LYS A 372 -14.26 2.71 4.53
N TYR A 373 -14.09 2.18 5.75
CA TYR A 373 -13.98 0.74 5.99
C TYR A 373 -15.23 -0.01 5.52
N GLU A 374 -16.42 0.49 5.87
CA GLU A 374 -17.68 -0.17 5.54
C GLU A 374 -17.96 -0.17 4.02
N ILE A 375 -17.64 0.93 3.32
CA ILE A 375 -17.77 1.02 1.85
C ILE A 375 -16.91 -0.06 1.18
N VAL A 376 -15.64 -0.20 1.58
CA VAL A 376 -14.72 -1.20 1.03
C VAL A 376 -15.23 -2.61 1.32
N LYS A 377 -15.64 -2.88 2.57
CA LYS A 377 -16.17 -4.18 2.97
C LYS A 377 -17.38 -4.60 2.13
N ARG A 378 -18.35 -3.70 1.91
CA ARG A 378 -19.54 -4.00 1.12
C ARG A 378 -19.24 -4.23 -0.36
N LEU A 379 -18.30 -3.47 -0.94
CA LEU A 379 -17.85 -3.72 -2.30
C LEU A 379 -17.16 -5.10 -2.43
N GLN A 380 -16.38 -5.50 -1.43
CA GLN A 380 -15.78 -6.84 -1.37
C GLN A 380 -16.83 -7.96 -1.24
N GLU A 381 -17.86 -7.77 -0.43
CA GLU A 381 -18.98 -8.72 -0.29
C GLU A 381 -19.75 -8.90 -1.62
N ARG A 382 -19.77 -7.87 -2.46
CA ARG A 382 -20.29 -7.91 -3.84
C ARG A 382 -19.30 -8.50 -4.85
N LYS A 383 -18.19 -9.07 -4.39
CA LYS A 383 -17.12 -9.73 -5.18
C LYS A 383 -16.31 -8.78 -6.06
N HIS A 384 -16.32 -7.47 -5.78
CA HIS A 384 -15.40 -6.53 -6.41
C HIS A 384 -14.04 -6.60 -5.72
N ILE A 385 -12.97 -6.59 -6.52
CA ILE A 385 -11.61 -6.41 -6.00
C ILE A 385 -11.39 -4.92 -5.80
N CYS A 386 -11.17 -4.52 -4.55
CA CYS A 386 -11.17 -3.12 -4.15
C CYS A 386 -9.76 -2.62 -3.90
N GLY A 387 -9.31 -1.68 -4.73
CA GLY A 387 -8.12 -0.87 -4.47
C GLY A 387 -8.52 0.43 -3.76
N MET A 388 -7.96 0.69 -2.58
CA MET A 388 -8.25 1.90 -1.81
C MET A 388 -7.01 2.77 -1.68
N THR A 389 -7.14 4.08 -1.94
CA THR A 389 -6.08 5.06 -1.70
C THR A 389 -6.27 5.79 -0.38
N GLY A 390 -5.19 6.04 0.36
CA GLY A 390 -5.22 6.79 1.62
C GLY A 390 -3.92 7.50 1.94
N ASP A 391 -3.99 8.54 2.79
CA ASP A 391 -2.87 9.38 3.19
C ASP A 391 -2.72 9.49 4.72
N GLY A 392 -3.83 9.51 5.45
CA GLY A 392 -3.86 9.72 6.89
C GLY A 392 -3.90 8.44 7.74
N VAL A 393 -3.59 8.59 9.03
CA VAL A 393 -3.76 7.56 10.08
C VAL A 393 -5.18 6.99 10.11
N ASN A 394 -6.16 7.85 9.79
CA ASN A 394 -7.58 7.52 9.75
C ASN A 394 -7.94 6.51 8.64
N ASP A 395 -7.10 6.40 7.62
CA ASP A 395 -7.36 5.52 6.48
C ASP A 395 -6.76 4.13 6.69
N ALA A 396 -5.92 3.94 7.70
CA ALA A 396 -5.22 2.69 7.97
C ALA A 396 -6.16 1.47 8.10
N PRO A 397 -7.30 1.53 8.83
CA PRO A 397 -8.22 0.39 8.92
C PRO A 397 -8.82 0.00 7.58
N ALA A 398 -9.15 0.99 6.75
CA ALA A 398 -9.79 0.79 5.46
C ALA A 398 -8.78 0.34 4.38
N LEU A 399 -7.55 0.88 4.43
CA LEU A 399 -6.42 0.41 3.62
C LEU A 399 -6.11 -1.07 3.86
N LYS A 400 -6.05 -1.48 5.13
CA LYS A 400 -5.80 -2.87 5.52
C LYS A 400 -6.96 -3.81 5.19
N LYS A 401 -8.18 -3.28 5.10
CA LYS A 401 -9.37 -4.05 4.72
C LYS A 401 -9.46 -4.27 3.22
N ALA A 402 -9.02 -3.31 2.41
CA ALA A 402 -9.01 -3.39 0.96
C ALA A 402 -8.19 -4.59 0.47
N ASP A 403 -8.52 -5.10 -0.72
CA ASP A 403 -7.71 -6.15 -1.35
C ASP A 403 -6.32 -5.62 -1.75
N ILE A 404 -6.26 -4.31 -2.02
CA ILE A 404 -5.04 -3.57 -2.30
C ILE A 404 -5.14 -2.20 -1.62
N GLY A 405 -4.47 -2.04 -0.47
CA GLY A 405 -4.26 -0.75 0.18
C GLY A 405 -3.14 0.03 -0.51
N ILE A 406 -3.42 1.25 -0.96
CA ILE A 406 -2.49 2.13 -1.70
C ILE A 406 -2.20 3.39 -0.88
N ALA A 407 -0.99 3.51 -0.34
CA ALA A 407 -0.54 4.75 0.31
C ALA A 407 0.02 5.73 -0.72
N VAL A 408 -0.42 7.00 -0.65
CA VAL A 408 0.14 8.07 -1.50
C VAL A 408 1.57 8.46 -1.06
N ALA A 409 2.31 9.17 -1.92
CA ALA A 409 3.71 9.53 -1.65
C ALA A 409 3.92 10.33 -0.36
N ASP A 410 3.00 11.25 -0.06
CA ASP A 410 3.04 12.09 1.13
C ASP A 410 2.25 11.47 2.32
N ALA A 411 1.95 10.17 2.26
CA ALA A 411 1.17 9.49 3.29
C ALA A 411 1.94 9.38 4.62
N THR A 412 1.18 9.44 5.70
CA THR A 412 1.65 9.16 7.06
C THR A 412 2.24 7.76 7.17
N ASP A 413 3.13 7.57 8.13
CA ASP A 413 3.80 6.28 8.34
C ASP A 413 2.86 5.15 8.73
N ALA A 414 1.81 5.49 9.48
CA ALA A 414 0.75 4.55 9.80
C ALA A 414 0.01 4.09 8.54
N ALA A 415 -0.31 5.00 7.62
CA ALA A 415 -0.95 4.65 6.35
C ALA A 415 -0.03 3.80 5.47
N ARG A 416 1.27 4.13 5.39
CA ARG A 416 2.28 3.33 4.68
C ARG A 416 2.46 1.93 5.27
N GLY A 417 2.43 1.81 6.59
CA GLY A 417 2.51 0.52 7.29
C GLY A 417 1.25 -0.34 7.15
N ALA A 418 0.10 0.28 6.90
CA ALA A 418 -1.18 -0.42 6.70
C ALA A 418 -1.46 -0.77 5.22
N SER A 419 -0.75 -0.18 4.27
CA SER A 419 -0.92 -0.38 2.83
C SER A 419 -0.06 -1.51 2.27
N ASP A 420 -0.55 -2.20 1.24
CA ASP A 420 0.20 -3.23 0.49
C ASP A 420 1.16 -2.61 -0.54
N ILE A 421 0.83 -1.43 -1.06
CA ILE A 421 1.64 -0.69 -2.02
C ILE A 421 1.78 0.78 -1.60
N VAL A 422 3.01 1.29 -1.65
CA VAL A 422 3.34 2.68 -1.37
C VAL A 422 3.80 3.34 -2.65
N LEU A 423 3.12 4.42 -3.05
CA LEU A 423 3.52 5.21 -4.21
C LEU A 423 4.65 6.14 -3.82
N THR A 424 5.69 6.24 -4.65
CA THR A 424 6.77 7.22 -4.46
C THR A 424 6.52 8.54 -5.18
N GLU A 425 5.55 8.54 -6.10
CA GLU A 425 5.14 9.70 -6.89
C GLU A 425 3.66 10.02 -6.64
N PRO A 426 3.27 11.30 -6.57
CA PRO A 426 1.88 11.67 -6.33
C PRO A 426 1.06 11.64 -7.62
N GLY A 427 -0.18 11.16 -7.54
CA GLY A 427 -1.16 11.25 -8.65
C GLY A 427 -1.83 9.92 -8.98
N LEU A 428 -3.05 10.00 -9.52
CA LEU A 428 -3.83 8.81 -9.92
C LEU A 428 -3.19 8.10 -11.13
N SER A 429 -2.44 8.81 -11.97
CA SER A 429 -1.80 8.28 -13.18
C SER A 429 -0.78 7.18 -12.87
N VAL A 430 -0.09 7.30 -11.74
CA VAL A 430 0.86 6.30 -11.24
C VAL A 430 0.15 4.99 -10.93
N ILE A 431 -1.04 5.05 -10.33
CA ILE A 431 -1.85 3.86 -10.00
C ILE A 431 -2.27 3.14 -11.28
N ILE A 432 -2.73 3.86 -12.30
CA ILE A 432 -3.11 3.24 -13.58
C ILE A 432 -1.90 2.62 -14.30
N SER A 433 -0.74 3.27 -14.22
CA SER A 433 0.51 2.72 -14.76
C SER A 433 0.94 1.45 -14.01
N ALA A 434 0.78 1.42 -12.69
CA ALA A 434 1.02 0.25 -11.86
C ALA A 434 0.05 -0.89 -12.20
N VAL A 435 -1.25 -0.60 -12.40
CA VAL A 435 -2.25 -1.60 -12.82
C VAL A 435 -1.88 -2.20 -14.18
N LEU A 436 -1.50 -1.38 -15.16
CA LEU A 436 -1.09 -1.87 -16.49
C LEU A 436 0.16 -2.75 -16.42
N THR A 437 1.15 -2.33 -15.63
CA THR A 437 2.38 -3.09 -15.43
C THR A 437 2.10 -4.42 -14.73
N SER A 438 1.27 -4.39 -13.68
CA SER A 438 0.81 -5.59 -12.97
C SER A 438 0.11 -6.56 -13.91
N ARG A 439 -0.80 -6.10 -14.78
CA ARG A 439 -1.46 -6.94 -15.78
C ARG A 439 -0.49 -7.54 -16.80
N ALA A 440 0.56 -6.82 -17.18
CA ALA A 440 1.59 -7.36 -18.06
C ALA A 440 2.37 -8.49 -17.37
N ILE A 441 2.76 -8.30 -16.10
CA ILE A 441 3.43 -9.35 -15.31
C ILE A 441 2.50 -10.57 -15.15
N PHE A 442 1.24 -10.34 -14.81
CA PHE A 442 0.23 -11.39 -14.65
C PHE A 442 0.06 -12.22 -15.94
N GLN A 443 0.05 -11.58 -17.11
CA GLN A 443 -0.01 -12.29 -18.39
C GLN A 443 1.22 -13.16 -18.64
N ARG A 444 2.43 -12.74 -18.23
CA ARG A 444 3.63 -13.59 -18.33
C ARG A 444 3.48 -14.84 -17.48
N MET A 445 2.99 -14.69 -16.24
CA MET A 445 2.77 -15.83 -15.34
C MET A 445 1.72 -16.81 -15.89
N LYS A 446 0.64 -16.29 -16.47
CA LYS A 446 -0.40 -17.11 -17.12
C LYS A 446 0.17 -17.89 -18.30
N ASN A 447 0.87 -17.21 -19.21
CA ASN A 447 1.50 -17.83 -20.38
C ASN A 447 2.54 -18.89 -19.98
N TYR A 448 3.35 -18.60 -18.97
CA TYR A 448 4.29 -19.56 -18.39
C TYR A 448 3.57 -20.81 -17.87
N THR A 449 2.46 -20.63 -17.15
CA THR A 449 1.70 -21.76 -16.60
C THR A 449 1.10 -22.62 -17.72
N ILE A 450 0.54 -21.99 -18.78
CA ILE A 450 0.04 -22.71 -19.96
C ILE A 450 1.17 -23.53 -20.60
N TYR A 451 2.34 -22.91 -20.78
CA TYR A 451 3.53 -23.55 -21.35
C TYR A 451 4.00 -24.75 -20.50
N ALA A 452 4.15 -24.56 -19.19
CA ALA A 452 4.60 -25.60 -18.26
C ALA A 452 3.65 -26.82 -18.26
N VAL A 453 2.35 -26.57 -18.24
CA VAL A 453 1.33 -27.64 -18.34
C VAL A 453 1.39 -28.30 -19.71
N SER A 454 1.49 -27.53 -20.80
CA SER A 454 1.55 -28.06 -22.16
C SER A 454 2.75 -28.98 -22.38
N ILE A 455 3.95 -28.63 -21.88
CA ILE A 455 5.13 -29.47 -22.02
C ILE A 455 5.03 -30.74 -21.19
N THR A 456 4.52 -30.65 -19.97
CA THR A 456 4.30 -31.81 -19.09
C THR A 456 3.41 -32.83 -19.79
N ILE A 457 2.27 -32.37 -20.34
CA ILE A 457 1.33 -33.21 -21.08
C ILE A 457 2.00 -33.80 -22.33
N ARG A 458 2.75 -32.99 -23.09
CA ARG A 458 3.46 -33.46 -24.28
C ARG A 458 4.43 -34.61 -23.97
N ILE A 459 5.28 -34.44 -22.96
CA ILE A 459 6.31 -35.43 -22.60
C ILE A 459 5.67 -36.72 -22.10
N VAL A 460 4.71 -36.61 -21.17
CA VAL A 460 4.04 -37.77 -20.56
C VAL A 460 3.28 -38.57 -21.62
N PHE A 461 2.38 -37.95 -22.37
CA PHE A 461 1.58 -38.67 -23.37
C PHE A 461 2.42 -39.12 -24.57
N GLY A 462 3.36 -38.29 -25.04
CA GLY A 462 4.19 -38.61 -26.20
C GLY A 462 5.00 -39.89 -26.00
N PHE A 463 5.79 -39.96 -24.93
CA PHE A 463 6.62 -41.14 -24.66
C PHE A 463 5.78 -42.35 -24.23
N MET A 464 4.72 -42.14 -23.45
CA MET A 464 3.80 -43.23 -23.08
C MET A 464 3.16 -43.89 -24.30
N PHE A 465 2.66 -43.11 -25.28
CA PHE A 465 2.04 -43.69 -26.47
C PHE A 465 3.04 -44.39 -27.39
N ILE A 466 4.26 -43.85 -27.53
CA ILE A 466 5.30 -44.49 -28.33
C ILE A 466 5.69 -45.86 -27.72
N ALA A 467 5.84 -45.91 -26.39
CA ALA A 467 6.11 -47.15 -25.67
C ALA A 467 4.94 -48.15 -25.80
N LEU A 468 3.68 -47.69 -25.68
CA LEU A 468 2.50 -48.54 -25.77
C LEU A 468 2.31 -49.16 -27.17
N ILE A 469 2.44 -48.34 -28.22
CA ILE A 469 2.11 -48.75 -29.60
C ILE A 469 3.26 -49.54 -30.23
N TRP A 470 4.50 -49.07 -30.07
CA TRP A 470 5.67 -49.64 -30.75
C TRP A 470 6.67 -50.33 -29.84
N LYS A 471 6.41 -50.40 -28.52
CA LYS A 471 7.35 -50.95 -27.52
C LYS A 471 8.74 -50.33 -27.65
N PHE A 472 8.78 -49.03 -27.93
CA PHE A 472 10.01 -48.27 -28.07
C PHE A 472 10.29 -47.50 -26.79
N ASP A 473 11.42 -47.81 -26.17
CA ASP A 473 11.88 -47.16 -24.95
C ASP A 473 12.76 -45.96 -25.30
N PHE A 474 12.30 -44.76 -24.93
CA PHE A 474 13.07 -43.53 -25.14
C PHE A 474 14.12 -43.38 -24.04
N ALA A 475 15.35 -43.02 -24.41
CA ALA A 475 16.47 -42.92 -23.48
C ALA A 475 16.22 -41.82 -22.41
N PRO A 476 16.24 -42.15 -21.10
CA PRO A 476 16.05 -41.16 -20.03
C PRO A 476 17.06 -40.01 -20.08
N PHE A 477 18.32 -40.29 -20.41
CA PHE A 477 19.37 -39.29 -20.60
C PHE A 477 19.01 -38.20 -21.63
N MET A 478 18.29 -38.53 -22.70
CA MET A 478 17.86 -37.54 -23.69
C MET A 478 16.74 -36.63 -23.14
N VAL A 479 15.86 -37.17 -22.30
CA VAL A 479 14.83 -36.38 -21.61
C VAL A 479 15.48 -35.42 -20.60
N LEU A 480 16.53 -35.86 -19.92
CA LEU A 480 17.33 -35.02 -19.03
C LEU A 480 17.96 -33.84 -19.77
N ILE A 481 18.54 -34.07 -20.96
CA ILE A 481 19.08 -32.98 -21.80
C ILE A 481 17.98 -31.98 -22.17
N ILE A 482 16.80 -32.46 -22.57
CA ILE A 482 15.65 -31.58 -22.88
C ILE A 482 15.27 -30.74 -21.66
N ALA A 483 15.25 -31.33 -20.47
CA ALA A 483 14.93 -30.62 -19.22
C ALA A 483 15.94 -29.51 -18.93
N ILE A 484 17.26 -29.80 -19.00
CA ILE A 484 18.32 -28.81 -18.78
C ILE A 484 18.20 -27.62 -19.76
N LEU A 485 17.98 -27.92 -21.05
CA LEU A 485 17.85 -26.89 -22.08
C LEU A 485 16.58 -26.04 -21.88
N ASN A 486 15.48 -26.69 -21.48
CA ASN A 486 14.22 -26.01 -21.18
C ASN A 486 14.34 -25.08 -19.96
N ASP A 487 14.97 -25.54 -18.89
CA ASP A 487 15.09 -24.77 -17.65
C ASP A 487 15.98 -23.53 -17.84
N GLY A 488 17.08 -23.65 -18.58
CA GLY A 488 17.91 -22.51 -18.94
C GLY A 488 17.18 -21.46 -19.81
N THR A 489 16.27 -21.90 -20.68
CA THR A 489 15.56 -21.00 -21.60
C THR A 489 14.28 -20.40 -21.00
N ILE A 490 13.63 -21.07 -20.05
CA ILE A 490 12.43 -20.59 -19.34
C ILE A 490 12.65 -19.22 -18.69
N MET A 491 13.87 -18.91 -18.26
CA MET A 491 14.22 -17.62 -17.66
C MET A 491 13.91 -16.42 -18.57
N THR A 492 13.86 -16.63 -19.89
CA THR A 492 13.52 -15.57 -20.85
C THR A 492 12.06 -15.11 -20.73
N ILE A 493 11.16 -15.99 -20.27
CA ILE A 493 9.72 -15.72 -20.17
C ILE A 493 9.43 -14.63 -19.13
N SER A 494 10.21 -14.57 -18.04
CA SER A 494 10.03 -13.53 -17.01
C SER A 494 10.32 -12.12 -17.54
N LYS A 495 11.19 -12.02 -18.55
CA LYS A 495 11.64 -10.76 -19.20
C LYS A 495 10.87 -10.43 -20.48
N ASP A 496 9.89 -11.24 -20.86
CA ASP A 496 9.14 -11.10 -22.11
C ASP A 496 8.29 -9.81 -22.15
N ARG A 497 8.04 -9.27 -23.34
CA ARG A 497 7.24 -8.05 -23.57
C ARG A 497 5.83 -8.40 -24.03
N VAL A 498 5.04 -8.99 -23.13
CA VAL A 498 3.62 -9.27 -23.37
C VAL A 498 2.74 -8.02 -23.31
N LYS A 499 1.68 -7.99 -24.12
CA LYS A 499 0.65 -6.94 -24.04
C LYS A 499 -0.26 -7.20 -22.82
N PRO A 500 -0.54 -6.20 -21.98
CA PRO A 500 -1.42 -6.37 -20.82
C PRO A 500 -2.87 -6.62 -21.26
N SER A 501 -3.63 -7.35 -20.44
CA SER A 501 -5.07 -7.52 -20.65
C SER A 501 -5.79 -6.16 -20.56
N PRO A 502 -6.70 -5.82 -21.51
CA PRO A 502 -7.46 -4.59 -21.45
C PRO A 502 -8.48 -4.59 -20.30
N GLN A 503 -9.00 -5.76 -19.90
CA GLN A 503 -9.90 -5.91 -18.76
C GLN A 503 -9.21 -6.62 -17.59
N PRO A 504 -9.71 -6.43 -16.35
CA PRO A 504 -9.24 -7.22 -15.21
C PRO A 504 -9.42 -8.71 -15.51
N ASP A 505 -8.36 -9.49 -15.31
CA ASP A 505 -8.39 -10.95 -15.43
C ASP A 505 -8.16 -11.55 -14.04
N SER A 506 -8.80 -12.67 -13.78
CA SER A 506 -8.61 -13.46 -12.56
C SER A 506 -7.89 -14.76 -12.90
N TRP A 507 -7.18 -15.34 -11.94
CA TRP A 507 -6.41 -16.55 -12.20
C TRP A 507 -7.33 -17.77 -12.32
N LYS A 508 -7.90 -17.98 -13.50
CA LYS A 508 -8.80 -19.10 -13.79
C LYS A 508 -8.01 -20.35 -14.16
N LEU A 509 -7.57 -21.10 -13.15
CA LEU A 509 -6.76 -22.32 -13.33
C LEU A 509 -7.36 -23.32 -14.31
N LYS A 510 -8.69 -23.49 -14.32
CA LYS A 510 -9.37 -24.42 -15.24
C LYS A 510 -9.17 -24.04 -16.71
N GLU A 511 -9.26 -22.75 -17.05
CA GLU A 511 -9.05 -22.28 -18.43
C GLU A 511 -7.58 -22.42 -18.85
N ILE A 512 -6.67 -22.08 -17.93
CA ILE A 512 -5.21 -22.18 -18.13
C ILE A 512 -4.80 -23.64 -18.37
N PHE A 513 -5.25 -24.56 -17.52
CA PHE A 513 -4.95 -25.99 -17.64
C PHE A 513 -5.63 -26.61 -18.86
N GLY A 514 -6.89 -26.26 -19.14
CA GLY A 514 -7.58 -26.72 -20.34
C GLY A 514 -6.81 -26.34 -21.62
N THR A 515 -6.35 -25.09 -21.70
CA THR A 515 -5.54 -24.60 -22.83
C THR A 515 -4.22 -25.37 -22.93
N GLY A 516 -3.52 -25.53 -21.81
CA GLY A 516 -2.25 -26.27 -21.76
C GLY A 516 -2.39 -27.74 -22.17
N ILE A 517 -3.43 -28.42 -21.69
CA ILE A 517 -3.69 -29.84 -22.03
C ILE A 517 -3.98 -30.01 -23.52
N VAL A 518 -4.78 -29.13 -24.13
CA VAL A 518 -5.08 -29.21 -25.57
C VAL A 518 -3.82 -29.01 -26.41
N LEU A 519 -3.02 -27.98 -26.11
CA LEU A 519 -1.75 -27.72 -26.82
C LEU A 519 -0.76 -28.87 -26.64
N GLY A 520 -0.60 -29.36 -25.40
CA GLY A 520 0.29 -30.47 -25.09
C GLY A 520 -0.13 -31.77 -25.75
N GLY A 521 -1.43 -32.07 -25.75
CA GLY A 521 -2.01 -33.25 -26.39
C GLY A 521 -1.84 -33.22 -27.92
N TYR A 522 -2.05 -32.05 -28.55
CA TYR A 522 -1.75 -31.88 -29.98
C TYR A 522 -0.27 -32.13 -30.29
N LEU A 523 0.64 -31.57 -29.50
CA LEU A 523 2.09 -31.78 -29.69
C LEU A 523 2.49 -33.24 -29.44
N ALA A 524 1.88 -33.92 -28.47
CA ALA A 524 2.09 -35.35 -28.25
C ALA A 524 1.63 -36.18 -29.45
N LEU A 525 0.43 -35.90 -29.97
CA LEU A 525 -0.10 -36.56 -31.17
C LEU A 525 0.83 -36.36 -32.38
N MET A 526 1.32 -35.14 -32.60
CA MET A 526 2.27 -34.87 -33.68
C MET A 526 3.60 -35.58 -33.48
N THR A 527 4.05 -35.76 -32.24
CA THR A 527 5.26 -36.55 -31.92
C THR A 527 5.05 -38.02 -32.26
N VAL A 528 3.88 -38.58 -31.93
CA VAL A 528 3.48 -39.96 -32.25
C VAL A 528 3.37 -40.16 -33.77
N LEU A 529 2.72 -39.24 -34.48
CA LEU A 529 2.60 -39.28 -35.95
C LEU A 529 3.95 -39.16 -36.64
N PHE A 530 4.84 -38.29 -36.14
CA PHE A 530 6.19 -38.17 -36.64
C PHE A 530 6.98 -39.48 -36.45
N PHE A 531 6.89 -40.08 -35.27
CA PHE A 531 7.54 -41.37 -35.00
C PHE A 531 7.02 -42.47 -35.91
N TRP A 532 5.70 -42.54 -36.12
CA TRP A 532 5.07 -43.47 -37.06
C TRP A 532 5.62 -43.28 -38.48
N ALA A 533 5.66 -42.04 -38.98
CA ALA A 533 6.17 -41.74 -40.30
C ALA A 533 7.65 -42.15 -40.46
N VAL A 534 8.50 -41.85 -39.48
CA VAL A 534 9.93 -42.20 -39.54
C VAL A 534 10.17 -43.70 -39.47
N LYS A 535 9.36 -44.44 -38.71
CA LYS A 535 9.51 -45.89 -38.55
C LYS A 535 9.05 -46.67 -39.78
N ASP A 536 7.92 -46.29 -40.36
CA ASP A 536 7.29 -47.06 -41.44
C ASP A 536 7.67 -46.56 -42.85
N THR A 537 8.30 -45.39 -42.98
CA THR A 537 8.72 -44.85 -44.29
C THR A 537 10.25 -44.70 -44.42
N ASN A 538 10.79 -45.10 -45.56
CA ASN A 538 12.20 -44.86 -45.94
C ASN A 538 12.45 -43.42 -46.44
N PHE A 539 11.55 -42.47 -46.14
CA PHE A 539 11.61 -41.11 -46.68
C PHE A 539 12.91 -40.39 -46.27
N PHE A 540 13.27 -40.46 -44.98
CA PHE A 540 14.46 -39.78 -44.46
C PHE A 540 15.77 -40.47 -44.88
N SER A 541 15.79 -41.79 -44.96
CA SER A 541 16.94 -42.55 -45.46
C SER A 541 17.23 -42.26 -46.94
N HIS A 542 16.22 -41.98 -47.76
CA HIS A 542 16.42 -41.66 -49.17
C HIS A 542 16.79 -40.19 -49.45
N CYS A 543 16.35 -39.25 -48.60
CA CYS A 543 16.68 -37.82 -48.74
C CYS A 543 18.02 -37.41 -48.12
N ILE A 544 18.50 -38.12 -47.08
CA ILE A 544 19.74 -37.75 -46.36
C ILE A 544 20.98 -38.43 -46.95
N TYR A 545 20.85 -39.62 -47.56
CA TYR A 545 21.94 -40.37 -48.18
C TYR A 545 22.09 -40.15 -49.70
N LYS A 546 21.61 -39.02 -50.21
CA LYS A 546 21.81 -38.61 -51.61
C LYS A 546 22.72 -37.41 -51.72
#